data_AF-A0A4Z0D6M0-F1
#
_entry.id   AF-A0A4Z0D6M0-F1
#
_cell.length_a   1.000
_cell.length_b   1.000
_cell.length_c   1.000
_cell.angle_alpha   90.00
_cell.angle_beta   90.00
_cell.angle_gamma   90.00
#
_symmetry.space_group_name_H-M   'P 1'
#
loop_
_entity.id
_entity.type
_entity.pdbx_description
1 polymer ?
#
loop_
_entity_poly.entity_id
_entity_poly.type
_entity_poly.pdbx_seq_one_letter_code
_entity_poly.pdbx_strand_id
1 'polypeptide(L)'
;MLTILSIWLNNDGGEVMGNLVLAFIIGHLLADFPFQKNQLKLTNKQMAGHIFIHFCVYIVLGVAYLLYLPEVTSDIVLKLVYVILLICFVHWIVDIGKEHVIDLIDEKEEDLHLEMIYQVCIFLLDQLTHMTIIVGAISFVFKENFHIFQQLDMLLSGILSLEFSSQVLLTIIVVLLSIFVIGNLNKLILGYFEPDREIVEKVEIEETRSLGNISEVERVTTNRVFTVEEFPTKSGLWIGGFERSIIMMCCFANNLIAVAIFACFKMLARFKQFEDKSYGDYYLLGNLVSFSCAILLGYFLKFVWGFELNF
;
A
#
# COMPACT_ATOMS: atom_id res chain seq x y z
N MET A 1 45.23 -9.09 -6.49
CA MET A 1 43.90 -9.24 -5.88
C MET A 1 43.20 -7.90 -5.60
N LEU A 2 43.91 -6.76 -5.56
CA LEU A 2 43.33 -5.43 -5.36
C LEU A 2 43.05 -4.63 -6.65
N THR A 3 43.41 -5.14 -7.83
CA THR A 3 43.23 -4.45 -9.13
C THR A 3 41.99 -4.88 -9.91
N ILE A 4 41.25 -5.90 -9.46
CA ILE A 4 40.01 -6.36 -10.10
C ILE A 4 38.77 -5.72 -9.45
N LEU A 5 38.86 -5.25 -8.19
CA LEU A 5 37.77 -4.53 -7.53
C LEU A 5 37.58 -3.10 -8.05
N SER A 6 38.64 -2.44 -8.53
CA SER A 6 38.53 -1.07 -9.04
C SER A 6 37.87 -0.97 -10.42
N ILE A 7 37.72 -2.10 -11.14
CA ILE A 7 37.00 -2.14 -12.42
C ILE A 7 35.49 -2.26 -12.21
N TRP A 8 35.04 -2.71 -11.04
CA TRP A 8 33.62 -2.84 -10.71
C TRP A 8 33.04 -1.64 -9.95
N LEU A 9 33.88 -0.87 -9.25
CA LEU A 9 33.47 0.34 -8.53
C LEU A 9 33.42 1.60 -9.41
N ASN A 10 33.85 1.51 -10.66
CA ASN A 10 33.82 2.61 -11.64
C ASN A 10 32.74 2.42 -12.72
N ASN A 11 31.79 1.49 -12.49
CA ASN A 11 30.61 1.35 -13.34
C ASN A 11 29.52 2.28 -12.80
N ASP A 12 29.69 3.59 -13.05
CA ASP A 12 28.66 4.62 -12.84
C ASP A 12 27.31 4.23 -13.51
N GLY A 13 27.33 3.30 -14.47
CA GLY A 13 26.13 2.78 -15.13
C GLY A 13 25.20 1.95 -14.23
N GLY A 14 25.71 1.17 -13.27
CA GLY A 14 24.87 0.23 -12.50
C GLY A 14 23.93 0.92 -11.52
N GLU A 15 24.40 1.96 -10.84
CA GLU A 15 23.63 2.74 -9.87
C GLU A 15 22.59 3.64 -10.56
N VAL A 16 22.99 4.24 -11.69
CA VAL A 16 22.11 5.03 -12.54
C VAL A 16 20.94 4.17 -13.04
N MET A 17 21.18 2.92 -13.44
CA MET A 17 20.10 2.00 -13.82
C MET A 17 19.26 1.54 -12.62
N GLY A 18 19.84 1.44 -11.42
CA GLY A 18 19.08 1.22 -10.18
C GLY A 18 18.04 2.32 -9.91
N ASN A 19 18.41 3.57 -10.12
CA ASN A 19 17.49 4.70 -9.99
C ASN A 19 16.34 4.66 -11.01
N LEU A 20 16.58 4.17 -12.23
CA LEU A 20 15.50 3.95 -13.21
C LEU A 20 14.49 2.91 -12.71
N VAL A 21 14.98 1.79 -12.15
CA VAL A 21 14.12 0.75 -11.55
C VAL A 21 13.28 1.35 -10.42
N LEU A 22 13.91 2.05 -9.46
CA LEU A 22 13.20 2.66 -8.33
C LEU A 22 12.17 3.69 -8.81
N ALA A 23 12.51 4.52 -9.80
CA ALA A 23 11.57 5.46 -10.40
C ALA A 23 10.38 4.72 -11.03
N PHE A 24 10.61 3.64 -11.77
CA PHE A 24 9.50 2.91 -12.41
C PHE A 24 8.63 2.17 -11.38
N ILE A 25 9.20 1.70 -10.27
CA ILE A 25 8.43 1.20 -9.11
C ILE A 25 7.52 2.29 -8.53
N ILE A 26 8.01 3.53 -8.40
CA ILE A 26 7.17 4.67 -8.01
C ILE A 26 6.05 4.88 -9.04
N GLY A 27 6.38 4.79 -10.34
CA GLY A 27 5.41 4.94 -11.42
C GLY A 27 4.26 3.93 -11.33
N HIS A 28 4.60 2.66 -11.09
CA HIS A 28 3.65 1.59 -10.81
C HIS A 28 2.75 1.92 -9.62
N LEU A 29 3.35 2.20 -8.46
CA LEU A 29 2.58 2.49 -7.24
C LEU A 29 1.66 3.70 -7.40
N LEU A 30 2.06 4.72 -8.18
CA LEU A 30 1.24 5.89 -8.44
C LEU A 30 0.08 5.60 -9.40
N ALA A 31 0.33 4.80 -10.44
CA ALA A 31 -0.65 4.49 -11.46
C ALA A 31 -1.73 3.52 -10.96
N ASP A 32 -1.34 2.51 -10.17
CA ASP A 32 -2.24 1.50 -9.59
C ASP A 32 -3.11 2.05 -8.46
N PHE A 33 -2.63 2.99 -7.64
CA PHE A 33 -3.35 3.39 -6.42
C PHE A 33 -3.93 4.81 -6.47
N PRO A 34 -3.14 5.91 -6.41
CA PRO A 34 -3.71 7.25 -6.44
C PRO A 34 -4.42 7.60 -7.74
N PHE A 35 -3.98 7.07 -8.89
CA PHE A 35 -4.52 7.43 -10.19
C PHE A 35 -5.55 6.44 -10.75
N GLN A 36 -5.63 5.22 -10.21
CA GLN A 36 -6.71 4.31 -10.58
C GLN A 36 -8.05 4.80 -10.02
N LYS A 37 -9.09 4.83 -10.85
CA LYS A 37 -10.45 5.17 -10.40
C LYS A 37 -11.05 3.93 -9.74
N ASN A 38 -11.30 3.98 -8.42
CA ASN A 38 -11.90 2.94 -7.58
C ASN A 38 -13.19 2.32 -8.17
N GLN A 39 -13.07 1.36 -9.08
CA GLN A 39 -14.18 0.53 -9.54
C GLN A 39 -13.67 -0.91 -9.68
N LEU A 40 -14.37 -1.84 -9.00
CA LEU A 40 -14.01 -3.25 -8.88
C LEU A 40 -14.07 -4.02 -10.21
N LYS A 41 -14.77 -3.49 -11.22
CA LYS A 41 -14.73 -4.00 -12.60
C LYS A 41 -14.54 -2.83 -13.57
N LEU A 42 -13.42 -2.83 -14.27
CA LEU A 42 -13.12 -1.83 -15.28
C LEU A 42 -13.85 -2.21 -16.57
N THR A 43 -14.71 -1.33 -17.07
CA THR A 43 -15.19 -1.45 -18.45
C THR A 43 -14.01 -1.35 -19.43
N ASN A 44 -14.14 -1.87 -20.66
CA ASN A 44 -13.09 -1.77 -21.69
C ASN A 44 -12.52 -0.35 -21.87
N LYS A 45 -13.37 0.69 -21.74
CA LYS A 45 -12.95 2.09 -21.81
C LYS A 45 -12.12 2.52 -20.59
N GLN A 46 -12.42 2.00 -19.41
CA GLN A 46 -11.69 2.30 -18.19
C GLN A 46 -10.37 1.53 -18.12
N MET A 47 -10.35 0.29 -18.62
CA MET A 47 -9.12 -0.49 -18.78
C MET A 47 -8.13 0.25 -19.71
N ALA A 48 -8.61 0.73 -20.86
CA ALA A 48 -7.78 1.56 -21.75
C ALA A 48 -7.28 2.86 -21.07
N GLY A 49 -8.13 3.50 -20.27
CA GLY A 49 -7.75 4.68 -19.49
C GLY A 49 -6.69 4.37 -18.42
N HIS A 50 -6.75 3.19 -17.80
CA HIS A 50 -5.80 2.76 -16.78
C HIS A 50 -4.41 2.49 -17.38
N ILE A 51 -4.35 1.80 -18.52
CA ILE A 51 -3.10 1.59 -19.27
C ILE A 51 -2.53 2.94 -19.76
N PHE A 52 -3.39 3.87 -20.18
CA PHE A 52 -2.96 5.19 -20.60
C PHE A 52 -2.31 5.99 -19.46
N ILE A 53 -2.87 5.91 -18.24
CA ILE A 53 -2.26 6.53 -17.06
C ILE A 53 -0.87 5.93 -16.79
N HIS A 54 -0.73 4.61 -16.82
CA HIS A 54 0.56 3.93 -16.69
C HIS A 54 1.57 4.46 -17.70
N PHE A 55 1.19 4.48 -18.98
CA PHE A 55 2.04 4.99 -20.04
C PHE A 55 2.47 6.45 -19.81
N CYS A 56 1.54 7.33 -19.42
CA CYS A 56 1.85 8.72 -19.11
C CYS A 56 2.81 8.87 -17.91
N VAL A 57 2.58 8.14 -16.83
CA VAL A 57 3.42 8.20 -15.62
C VAL A 57 4.84 7.70 -15.94
N TYR A 58 4.96 6.58 -16.66
CA TYR A 58 6.27 6.07 -17.09
C TYR A 58 7.00 7.01 -18.05
N ILE A 59 6.28 7.72 -18.94
CA ILE A 59 6.90 8.77 -19.77
C ILE A 59 7.44 9.90 -18.89
N VAL A 60 6.66 10.40 -17.94
CA VAL A 60 7.09 11.51 -17.08
C VAL A 60 8.33 11.12 -16.28
N LEU A 61 8.33 9.94 -15.68
CA LEU A 61 9.48 9.44 -14.90
C LEU A 61 10.68 9.08 -15.79
N GLY A 62 10.43 8.58 -16.99
CA GLY A 62 11.46 8.35 -17.99
C GLY A 62 12.12 9.65 -18.44
N VAL A 63 11.34 10.71 -18.70
CA VAL A 63 11.89 12.04 -19.02
C VAL A 63 12.68 12.61 -17.84
N ALA A 64 12.15 12.50 -16.62
CA ALA A 64 12.87 12.92 -15.42
C ALA A 64 14.21 12.18 -15.27
N TYR A 65 14.24 10.88 -15.57
CA TYR A 65 15.46 10.08 -15.60
C TYR A 65 16.45 10.55 -16.69
N LEU A 66 15.99 10.84 -17.91
CA LEU A 66 16.86 11.39 -18.96
C LEU A 66 17.48 12.73 -18.55
N LEU A 67 16.74 13.59 -17.83
CA LEU A 67 17.25 14.85 -17.31
C LEU A 67 18.24 14.69 -16.16
N TYR A 68 18.21 13.55 -15.47
CA TYR A 68 19.18 13.19 -14.43
C TYR A 68 20.51 12.72 -15.01
N LEU A 69 20.51 12.17 -16.24
CA LEU A 69 21.74 11.68 -16.87
C LEU A 69 22.67 12.82 -17.29
N PRO A 70 24.00 12.68 -17.08
CA PRO A 70 24.97 13.66 -17.55
C PRO A 70 25.03 13.75 -19.08
N GLU A 71 24.80 12.64 -19.77
CA GLU A 71 24.78 12.54 -21.22
C GLU A 71 23.58 11.72 -21.70
N VAL A 72 22.86 12.23 -22.70
CA VAL A 72 21.70 11.58 -23.31
C VAL A 72 22.03 11.18 -24.74
N THR A 73 22.04 9.87 -25.00
CA THR A 73 22.24 9.31 -26.34
C THR A 73 20.92 8.84 -26.95
N SER A 74 20.84 8.79 -28.29
CA SER A 74 19.65 8.27 -28.99
C SER A 74 19.36 6.80 -28.66
N ASP A 75 20.40 6.00 -28.38
CA ASP A 75 20.26 4.60 -27.95
C ASP A 75 19.53 4.49 -26.60
N ILE A 76 19.89 5.31 -25.61
CA ILE A 76 19.22 5.33 -24.30
C ILE A 76 17.75 5.73 -24.45
N VAL A 77 17.46 6.75 -25.26
CA VAL A 77 16.08 7.19 -25.52
C VAL A 77 15.25 6.08 -26.17
N LEU A 78 15.79 5.39 -27.17
CA LEU A 78 15.11 4.27 -27.83
C LEU A 78 14.86 3.10 -26.89
N LYS A 79 15.85 2.73 -26.07
CA LYS A 79 15.71 1.70 -25.02
C LYS A 79 14.64 2.08 -24.01
N LEU A 80 14.59 3.34 -23.60
CA LEU A 80 13.59 3.83 -22.66
C LEU A 80 12.17 3.76 -23.24
N VAL A 81 11.98 4.17 -24.49
CA VAL A 81 10.67 4.02 -25.16
C VAL A 81 10.28 2.55 -25.25
N TYR A 82 11.21 1.67 -25.63
CA TYR A 82 10.95 0.25 -25.74
C TYR A 82 10.59 -0.39 -24.38
N VAL A 83 11.31 -0.07 -23.31
CA VAL A 83 11.02 -0.65 -21.98
C VAL A 83 9.68 -0.17 -21.43
N ILE A 84 9.31 1.10 -21.66
CA ILE A 84 8.00 1.64 -21.24
C ILE A 84 6.87 0.88 -21.95
N LEU A 85 6.99 0.70 -23.27
CA LEU A 85 5.99 -0.04 -24.05
C LEU A 85 5.90 -1.50 -23.60
N LEU A 86 7.05 -2.14 -23.36
CA LEU A 86 7.12 -3.52 -22.87
C LEU A 86 6.44 -3.68 -21.51
N ILE A 87 6.75 -2.81 -20.53
CA ILE A 87 6.17 -2.85 -19.19
C ILE A 87 4.65 -2.64 -19.27
N CYS A 88 4.18 -1.63 -20.02
CA CYS A 88 2.74 -1.38 -20.16
C CYS A 88 2.01 -2.56 -20.80
N PHE A 89 2.63 -3.22 -21.78
CA PHE A 89 2.04 -4.38 -22.45
C PHE A 89 1.94 -5.60 -21.52
N VAL A 90 3.01 -5.90 -20.79
CA VAL A 90 3.03 -7.05 -19.86
C VAL A 90 2.12 -6.78 -18.66
N HIS A 91 2.11 -5.55 -18.12
CA HIS A 91 1.19 -5.11 -17.06
C HIS A 91 -0.27 -5.38 -17.45
N TRP A 92 -0.67 -4.96 -18.67
CA TRP A 92 -2.02 -5.21 -19.17
C TRP A 92 -2.40 -6.70 -19.21
N ILE A 93 -1.47 -7.58 -19.61
CA ILE A 93 -1.71 -9.02 -19.63
C ILE A 93 -1.90 -9.58 -18.22
N VAL A 94 -1.09 -9.10 -17.27
CA VAL A 94 -1.14 -9.55 -15.86
C VAL A 94 -2.45 -9.13 -15.22
N ASP A 95 -2.88 -7.88 -15.42
CA ASP A 95 -4.14 -7.38 -14.88
C ASP A 95 -5.35 -8.15 -15.39
N ILE A 96 -5.40 -8.47 -16.69
CA ILE A 96 -6.45 -9.34 -17.24
C ILE A 96 -6.40 -10.72 -16.56
N GLY A 97 -5.21 -11.32 -16.44
CA GLY A 97 -5.05 -12.63 -15.82
C GLY A 97 -5.53 -12.64 -14.36
N LYS A 98 -5.19 -11.60 -13.60
CA LYS A 98 -5.62 -11.40 -12.22
C LYS A 98 -7.13 -11.34 -12.07
N GLU A 99 -7.80 -10.54 -12.90
CA GLU A 99 -9.28 -10.42 -12.87
C GLU A 99 -9.95 -11.78 -13.07
N HIS A 100 -9.45 -12.60 -14.02
CA HIS A 100 -9.98 -13.94 -14.25
C HIS A 100 -9.76 -14.89 -13.07
N VAL A 101 -8.61 -14.80 -12.39
CA VAL A 101 -8.34 -15.64 -11.21
C VAL A 101 -9.26 -15.27 -10.04
N ILE A 102 -9.52 -13.98 -9.82
CA ILE A 102 -10.44 -13.51 -8.77
C ILE A 102 -11.86 -14.00 -9.03
N ASP A 103 -12.39 -13.80 -10.24
CA ASP A 103 -13.74 -14.25 -10.60
C ASP A 103 -13.92 -15.78 -10.39
N LEU A 104 -12.87 -16.58 -10.67
CA LEU A 104 -12.90 -18.04 -10.46
C LEU A 104 -12.90 -18.47 -8.99
N ILE A 105 -12.38 -17.65 -8.08
CA ILE A 105 -12.35 -17.93 -6.65
C ILE A 105 -13.67 -17.53 -6.02
N ASP A 106 -14.17 -16.33 -6.35
CA ASP A 106 -15.45 -15.82 -5.86
C ASP A 106 -16.63 -16.73 -6.26
N GLU A 107 -16.54 -17.43 -7.39
CA GLU A 107 -17.55 -18.41 -7.82
C GLU A 107 -17.48 -19.77 -7.11
N LYS A 108 -16.32 -20.12 -6.53
CA LYS A 108 -16.06 -21.48 -6.02
C LYS A 108 -16.05 -21.59 -4.50
N GLU A 109 -15.65 -20.54 -3.80
CA GLU A 109 -15.39 -20.59 -2.37
C GLU A 109 -16.58 -20.02 -1.59
N GLU A 110 -17.25 -20.86 -0.79
CA GLU A 110 -18.36 -20.42 0.08
C GLU A 110 -17.87 -19.93 1.45
N ASP A 111 -16.62 -20.22 1.82
CA ASP A 111 -16.03 -19.82 3.11
C ASP A 111 -15.39 -18.43 2.99
N LEU A 112 -16.01 -17.44 3.63
CA LEU A 112 -15.56 -16.04 3.64
C LEU A 112 -14.12 -15.87 4.16
N HIS A 113 -13.65 -16.74 5.06
CA HIS A 113 -12.29 -16.64 5.59
C HIS A 113 -11.26 -17.07 4.56
N LEU A 114 -11.55 -18.14 3.81
CA LEU A 114 -10.70 -18.60 2.72
C LEU A 114 -10.71 -17.59 1.56
N GLU A 115 -11.86 -17.02 1.22
CA GLU A 115 -12.00 -15.95 0.24
C GLU A 115 -11.08 -14.75 0.59
N MET A 116 -11.13 -14.27 1.84
CA MET A 116 -10.25 -13.21 2.33
C MET A 116 -8.76 -13.57 2.15
N ILE A 117 -8.35 -14.78 2.54
CA ILE A 117 -6.96 -15.23 2.38
C ILE A 117 -6.54 -15.21 0.91
N TYR A 118 -7.38 -15.75 0.01
CA TYR A 118 -7.09 -15.77 -1.42
C TYR A 118 -6.97 -14.36 -1.99
N GLN A 119 -7.88 -13.46 -1.64
CA GLN A 119 -7.84 -12.07 -2.10
C GLN A 119 -6.57 -11.35 -1.60
N VAL A 120 -6.18 -11.55 -0.34
CA VAL A 120 -4.92 -11.03 0.20
C VAL A 120 -3.70 -11.62 -0.53
N CYS A 121 -3.67 -12.93 -0.76
CA CYS A 121 -2.59 -13.59 -1.48
C CYS A 121 -2.48 -13.08 -2.93
N ILE A 122 -3.59 -12.98 -3.65
CA ILE A 122 -3.62 -12.45 -5.01
C ILE A 122 -3.14 -11.01 -5.03
N PHE A 123 -3.61 -10.17 -4.11
CA PHE A 123 -3.16 -8.79 -4.01
C PHE A 123 -1.64 -8.69 -3.80
N LEU A 124 -1.07 -9.48 -2.88
CA LEU A 124 0.38 -9.45 -2.62
C LEU A 124 1.19 -10.01 -3.81
N LEU A 125 0.71 -11.09 -4.43
CA LEU A 125 1.34 -11.68 -5.62
C LEU A 125 1.29 -10.75 -6.83
N ASP A 126 0.20 -10.00 -6.98
CA ASP A 126 0.04 -8.99 -8.01
C ASP A 126 1.11 -7.89 -7.88
N GLN A 127 1.29 -7.35 -6.66
CA GLN A 127 2.33 -6.35 -6.41
C GLN A 127 3.73 -6.92 -6.69
N LEU A 128 4.03 -8.14 -6.25
CA LEU A 128 5.33 -8.78 -6.50
C LEU A 128 5.59 -9.05 -7.99
N THR A 129 4.55 -9.47 -8.72
CA THR A 129 4.63 -9.74 -10.17
C THR A 129 4.99 -8.49 -10.94
N HIS A 130 4.33 -7.37 -10.63
CA HIS A 130 4.61 -6.08 -11.25
C HIS A 130 6.03 -5.58 -10.99
N MET A 131 6.51 -5.68 -9.74
CA MET A 131 7.91 -5.33 -9.43
C MET A 131 8.90 -6.19 -10.21
N THR A 132 8.62 -7.49 -10.30
CA THR A 132 9.47 -8.44 -11.03
C THR A 132 9.49 -8.13 -12.54
N ILE A 133 8.37 -7.72 -13.11
CA ILE A 133 8.26 -7.32 -14.52
C ILE A 133 9.08 -6.06 -14.78
N ILE A 134 8.99 -5.05 -13.91
CA ILE A 134 9.75 -3.81 -14.06
C ILE A 134 11.25 -4.09 -14.05
N VAL A 135 11.72 -4.82 -13.03
CA VAL A 135 13.13 -5.17 -12.91
C VAL A 135 13.57 -6.02 -14.10
N GLY A 136 12.82 -7.07 -14.44
CA GLY A 136 13.12 -7.98 -15.55
C GLY A 136 13.15 -7.28 -16.92
N ALA A 137 12.19 -6.40 -17.19
CA ALA A 137 12.13 -5.62 -18.43
C ALA A 137 13.33 -4.68 -18.56
N ILE A 138 13.68 -3.94 -17.52
CA ILE A 138 14.86 -3.05 -17.53
C ILE A 138 16.13 -3.87 -17.71
N SER A 139 16.27 -4.98 -16.96
CA SER A 139 17.40 -5.92 -17.08
C SER A 139 17.58 -6.40 -18.52
N PHE A 140 16.48 -6.83 -19.14
CA PHE A 140 16.47 -7.37 -20.49
C PHE A 140 16.82 -6.32 -21.55
N VAL A 141 16.23 -5.12 -21.46
CA VAL A 141 16.40 -4.06 -22.47
C VAL A 141 17.77 -3.39 -22.38
N PHE A 142 18.23 -3.12 -21.17
CA PHE A 142 19.53 -2.47 -20.93
C PHE A 142 20.69 -3.48 -20.87
N LYS A 143 20.40 -4.79 -20.87
CA LYS A 143 21.37 -5.88 -20.72
C LYS A 143 22.14 -5.80 -19.40
N GLU A 144 21.47 -5.32 -18.36
CA GLU A 144 22.00 -5.22 -17.00
C GLU A 144 21.66 -6.47 -16.20
N ASN A 145 22.63 -6.96 -15.41
CA ASN A 145 22.43 -8.08 -14.52
C ASN A 145 22.26 -7.58 -13.08
N PHE A 146 21.02 -7.35 -12.66
CA PHE A 146 20.74 -6.98 -11.28
C PHE A 146 20.89 -8.19 -10.36
N HIS A 147 21.95 -8.19 -9.56
CA HIS A 147 22.16 -9.17 -8.49
C HIS A 147 21.43 -8.73 -7.22
N ILE A 148 20.09 -8.61 -7.30
CA ILE A 148 19.24 -8.01 -6.26
C ILE A 148 19.49 -8.64 -4.88
N PHE A 149 19.58 -9.96 -4.79
CA PHE A 149 19.79 -10.65 -3.52
C PHE A 149 21.17 -10.37 -2.90
N GLN A 150 22.22 -10.25 -3.72
CA GLN A 150 23.54 -9.87 -3.23
C GLN A 150 23.57 -8.40 -2.79
N GLN A 151 22.97 -7.51 -3.58
CA GLN A 151 22.86 -6.10 -3.21
C GLN A 151 22.05 -5.91 -1.92
N LEU A 152 20.98 -6.68 -1.73
CA LEU A 152 20.19 -6.68 -0.50
C LEU A 152 20.99 -7.21 0.69
N ASP A 153 21.75 -8.30 0.52
CA ASP A 153 22.62 -8.84 1.57
C ASP A 153 23.74 -7.85 1.96
N MET A 154 24.36 -7.20 0.97
CA MET A 154 25.35 -6.15 1.17
C MET A 154 24.75 -4.90 1.83
N LEU A 155 23.53 -4.54 1.47
CA LEU A 155 22.79 -3.46 2.10
C LEU A 155 22.53 -3.81 3.57
N LEU A 156 21.89 -4.95 3.84
CA LEU A 156 21.51 -5.43 5.18
C LEU A 156 22.70 -5.65 6.11
N SER A 157 23.86 -6.05 5.57
CA SER A 157 25.12 -6.16 6.33
C SER A 157 25.78 -4.82 6.63
N GLY A 158 25.23 -3.70 6.15
CA GLY A 158 25.76 -2.35 6.36
C GLY A 158 27.02 -2.05 5.54
N ILE A 159 27.37 -2.92 4.58
CA ILE A 159 28.56 -2.78 3.74
C ILE A 159 28.30 -1.82 2.57
N LEU A 160 27.07 -1.82 2.04
CA LEU A 160 26.66 -0.96 0.93
C LEU A 160 26.00 0.32 1.45
N SER A 161 26.63 1.48 1.19
CA SER A 161 26.00 2.79 1.36
C SER A 161 25.27 3.18 0.08
N LEU A 162 23.98 3.49 0.17
CA LEU A 162 23.21 3.98 -0.96
C LEU A 162 23.52 5.46 -1.24
N GLU A 163 23.58 5.83 -2.52
CA GLU A 163 23.61 7.24 -2.91
C GLU A 163 22.35 7.99 -2.44
N PHE A 164 22.48 9.31 -2.27
CA PHE A 164 21.38 10.17 -1.85
C PHE A 164 20.15 10.08 -2.77
N SER A 165 20.36 9.95 -4.08
CA SER A 165 19.29 9.78 -5.08
C SER A 165 18.48 8.50 -4.83
N SER A 166 19.16 7.36 -4.66
CA SER A 166 18.58 6.07 -4.30
C SER A 166 17.83 6.11 -2.96
N GLN A 167 18.41 6.77 -1.94
CA GLN A 167 17.78 6.94 -0.63
C GLN A 167 16.46 7.71 -0.72
N VAL A 168 16.43 8.79 -1.50
CA VAL A 168 15.22 9.59 -1.72
C VAL A 168 14.15 8.78 -2.45
N LEU A 169 14.51 8.10 -3.56
CA LEU A 169 13.55 7.29 -4.31
C LEU A 169 12.99 6.14 -3.46
N LEU A 170 13.84 5.44 -2.73
CA LEU A 170 13.39 4.36 -1.83
C LEU A 170 12.52 4.90 -0.69
N THR A 171 12.80 6.11 -0.19
CA THR A 171 11.94 6.77 0.80
C THR A 171 10.54 7.02 0.24
N ILE A 172 10.44 7.52 -0.99
CA ILE A 172 9.16 7.73 -1.67
C ILE A 172 8.41 6.40 -1.83
N ILE A 173 9.09 5.33 -2.27
CA ILE A 173 8.51 3.98 -2.39
C ILE A 173 7.94 3.52 -1.05
N VAL A 174 8.70 3.59 0.04
CA VAL A 174 8.24 3.13 1.36
C VAL A 174 7.04 3.94 1.85
N VAL A 175 7.02 5.25 1.62
CA VAL A 175 5.87 6.09 1.97
C VAL A 175 4.63 5.69 1.15
N LEU A 176 4.78 5.47 -0.15
CA LEU A 176 3.68 5.02 -1.02
C LEU A 176 3.17 3.63 -0.63
N LEU A 177 4.08 2.68 -0.33
CA LEU A 177 3.73 1.34 0.16
C LEU A 177 2.95 1.44 1.48
N SER A 178 3.42 2.28 2.41
CA SER A 178 2.77 2.50 3.70
C SER A 178 1.37 3.08 3.53
N ILE A 179 1.18 4.06 2.65
CA ILE A 179 -0.14 4.68 2.47
C ILE A 179 -1.08 3.74 1.72
N PHE A 180 -0.68 3.27 0.54
CA PHE A 180 -1.57 2.61 -0.42
C PHE A 180 -1.58 1.09 -0.29
N VAL A 181 -0.42 0.43 -0.26
CA VAL A 181 -0.37 -1.03 -0.22
C VAL A 181 -0.85 -1.54 1.14
N ILE A 182 -0.31 -1.02 2.24
CA ILE A 182 -0.77 -1.39 3.60
C ILE A 182 -2.21 -0.92 3.84
N GLY A 183 -2.62 0.20 3.26
CA GLY A 183 -4.00 0.69 3.35
C GLY A 183 -5.02 -0.26 2.70
N ASN A 184 -4.75 -0.71 1.47
CA ASN A 184 -5.61 -1.66 0.76
C ASN A 184 -5.52 -3.06 1.37
N LEU A 185 -4.35 -3.50 1.83
CA LEU A 185 -4.18 -4.75 2.58
C LEU A 185 -5.05 -4.77 3.84
N ASN A 186 -5.01 -3.68 4.62
CA ASN A 186 -5.88 -3.54 5.79
C ASN A 186 -7.35 -3.60 5.40
N LYS A 187 -7.75 -2.94 4.31
CA LYS A 187 -9.15 -2.99 3.84
C LYS A 187 -9.59 -4.42 3.50
N LEU A 188 -8.74 -5.19 2.81
CA LEU A 188 -9.02 -6.60 2.46
C LEU A 188 -9.17 -7.48 3.71
N ILE A 189 -8.21 -7.38 4.64
CA ILE A 189 -8.27 -8.14 5.90
C ILE A 189 -9.50 -7.75 6.72
N LEU A 190 -9.75 -6.45 6.84
CA LEU A 190 -10.84 -5.93 7.66
C LEU A 190 -12.23 -6.18 7.08
N GLY A 191 -12.36 -6.33 5.76
CA GLY A 191 -13.64 -6.63 5.11
C GLY A 191 -14.31 -7.89 5.66
N TYR A 192 -13.51 -8.89 6.06
CA TYR A 192 -14.01 -10.12 6.70
C TYR A 192 -14.53 -9.89 8.13
N PHE A 193 -13.94 -8.95 8.87
CA PHE A 193 -14.28 -8.66 10.27
C PHE A 193 -15.28 -7.50 10.40
N GLU A 194 -15.77 -6.94 9.30
CA GLU A 194 -16.65 -5.78 9.32
C GLU A 194 -17.97 -6.15 10.04
N PRO A 195 -18.31 -5.51 11.17
CA PRO A 195 -19.55 -5.81 11.88
C PRO A 195 -20.75 -5.53 10.99
N ASP A 196 -21.80 -6.35 11.13
CA ASP A 196 -23.10 -6.06 10.51
C ASP A 196 -23.52 -4.63 10.86
N ARG A 197 -23.80 -3.83 9.83
CA ARG A 197 -23.93 -2.36 9.93
C ARG A 197 -25.16 -1.88 10.73
N GLU A 198 -25.89 -2.80 11.34
CA GLU A 198 -27.07 -2.52 12.15
C GLU A 198 -26.67 -2.40 13.63
N ILE A 199 -26.35 -1.16 14.05
CA ILE A 199 -26.26 -0.89 15.49
C ILE A 199 -27.69 -0.82 16.02
N VAL A 200 -28.07 -1.83 16.80
CA VAL A 200 -29.35 -1.89 17.51
C VAL A 200 -29.23 -1.12 18.82
N GLU A 201 -29.59 0.16 18.82
CA GLU A 201 -29.72 0.93 20.07
C GLU A 201 -31.08 0.62 20.70
N LYS A 202 -31.08 0.09 21.93
CA LYS A 202 -32.31 -0.07 22.73
C LYS A 202 -32.71 1.30 23.26
N VAL A 203 -33.70 1.92 22.63
CA VAL A 203 -34.27 3.18 23.11
C VAL A 203 -35.54 2.85 23.90
N GLU A 204 -35.54 3.19 25.19
CA GLU A 204 -36.75 3.18 26.00
C GLU A 204 -37.63 4.36 25.58
N ILE A 205 -38.77 4.07 24.99
CA ILE A 205 -39.77 5.06 24.60
C ILE A 205 -40.94 4.92 25.59
N GLU A 206 -41.27 6.01 26.28
CA GLU A 206 -42.49 6.09 27.08
C GLU A 206 -43.68 6.32 26.13
N GLU A 207 -44.44 5.27 25.84
CA GLU A 207 -45.68 5.38 25.07
C GLU A 207 -46.86 5.59 26.05
N THR A 208 -47.62 6.66 25.85
CA THR A 208 -48.84 6.89 26.63
C THR A 208 -50.03 6.29 25.87
N ARG A 209 -50.63 5.22 26.40
CA ARG A 209 -51.86 4.66 25.85
C ARG A 209 -53.06 5.20 26.61
N SER A 210 -54.01 5.80 25.89
CA SER A 210 -55.30 6.22 26.45
C SER A 210 -56.35 5.14 26.22
N LEU A 211 -56.82 4.49 27.28
CA LEU A 211 -58.00 3.62 27.26
C LEU A 211 -59.14 4.35 27.97
N GLY A 212 -59.91 5.13 27.22
CA GLY A 212 -60.98 5.97 27.77
C GLY A 212 -60.42 7.14 28.60
N ASN A 213 -60.95 7.34 29.82
CA ASN A 213 -60.56 8.44 30.72
C ASN A 213 -59.29 8.17 31.55
N ILE A 214 -58.63 7.04 31.35
CA ILE A 214 -57.42 6.66 32.09
C ILE A 214 -56.25 6.64 31.12
N SER A 215 -55.23 7.44 31.42
CA SER A 215 -53.94 7.47 30.71
C SER A 215 -52.93 6.63 31.48
N GLU A 216 -52.44 5.55 30.87
CA GLU A 216 -51.39 4.71 31.43
C GLU A 216 -50.11 4.91 30.61
N VAL A 217 -48.99 5.15 31.30
CA VAL A 217 -47.67 5.32 30.67
C VAL A 217 -47.00 3.95 30.66
N GLU A 218 -46.89 3.34 29.49
CA GLU A 218 -46.22 2.06 29.29
C GLU A 218 -44.80 2.33 28.77
N ARG A 219 -43.79 1.84 29.48
CA ARG A 219 -42.39 1.90 29.02
C ARG A 219 -42.16 0.77 28.03
N VAL A 220 -42.05 1.12 26.75
CA VAL A 220 -41.78 0.15 25.68
C VAL A 220 -40.32 0.30 25.26
N THR A 221 -39.54 -0.76 25.42
CA THR A 221 -38.18 -0.83 24.88
C THR A 221 -38.26 -1.14 23.39
N THR A 222 -37.86 -0.18 22.54
CA THR A 222 -37.83 -0.37 21.09
C THR A 222 -36.38 -0.41 20.60
N ASN A 223 -36.10 -1.31 19.66
CA ASN A 223 -34.81 -1.36 18.98
C ASN A 223 -34.81 -0.33 17.85
N ARG A 224 -34.04 0.76 17.98
CA ARG A 224 -33.75 1.65 16.85
C ARG A 224 -32.52 1.13 16.12
N VAL A 225 -32.71 0.77 14.85
CA VAL A 225 -31.62 0.44 13.95
C VAL A 225 -31.09 1.74 13.38
N PHE A 226 -29.87 2.12 13.76
CA PHE A 226 -29.15 3.23 13.12
C PHE A 226 -28.23 2.67 12.05
N THR A 227 -28.43 3.08 10.80
CA THR A 227 -27.41 2.95 9.77
C THR A 227 -26.41 4.08 9.95
N VAL A 228 -25.19 3.77 10.41
CA VAL A 228 -24.12 4.76 10.48
C VAL A 228 -23.79 5.16 9.04
N GLU A 229 -24.16 6.39 8.65
CA GLU A 229 -23.70 6.97 7.38
C GLU A 229 -22.17 7.06 7.41
N GLU A 230 -21.52 6.28 6.54
CA GLU A 230 -20.07 6.34 6.37
C GLU A 230 -19.63 7.75 5.97
N PHE A 231 -18.62 8.28 6.69
CA PHE A 231 -17.70 9.24 6.10
C PHE A 231 -17.17 8.66 4.79
N PRO A 232 -17.05 9.45 3.70
CA PRO A 232 -16.77 8.91 2.37
C PRO A 232 -15.55 7.99 2.40
N THR A 233 -15.68 6.80 1.81
CA THR A 233 -14.73 5.65 1.75
C THR A 233 -13.25 5.99 1.52
N LYS A 234 -12.93 7.18 1.01
CA LYS A 234 -11.54 7.67 0.86
C LYS A 234 -10.92 8.17 2.17
N SER A 235 -11.72 8.59 3.15
CA SER A 235 -11.23 9.26 4.37
C SER A 235 -10.45 8.31 5.27
N GLY A 236 -10.87 7.05 5.38
CA GLY A 236 -10.18 6.04 6.19
C GLY A 236 -8.77 5.73 5.70
N LEU A 237 -8.57 5.63 4.37
CA LEU A 237 -7.26 5.42 3.77
C LEU A 237 -6.29 6.56 4.10
N TRP A 238 -6.75 7.81 3.96
CA TRP A 238 -5.93 9.00 4.25
C TRP A 238 -5.63 9.16 5.74
N ILE A 239 -6.62 8.96 6.62
CA ILE A 239 -6.40 8.99 8.08
C ILE A 239 -5.35 7.94 8.46
N GLY A 240 -5.53 6.68 8.02
CA GLY A 240 -4.56 5.62 8.27
C GLY A 240 -3.18 5.92 7.69
N GLY A 241 -3.12 6.53 6.50
CA GLY A 241 -1.88 7.01 5.90
C GLY A 241 -1.15 8.02 6.78
N PHE A 242 -1.84 9.03 7.29
CA PHE A 242 -1.27 10.02 8.22
C PHE A 242 -0.76 9.38 9.50
N GLU A 243 -1.53 8.47 10.10
CA GLU A 243 -1.13 7.77 11.32
C GLU A 243 0.15 6.95 11.11
N ARG A 244 0.23 6.19 10.00
CA ARG A 244 1.43 5.42 9.67
C ARG A 244 2.62 6.31 9.38
N SER A 245 2.44 7.45 8.71
CA SER A 245 3.51 8.44 8.49
C SER A 245 4.06 9.01 9.81
N ILE A 246 3.19 9.31 10.79
CA ILE A 246 3.61 9.75 12.13
C ILE A 246 4.43 8.66 12.82
N ILE A 247 3.95 7.41 12.79
CA ILE A 247 4.66 6.27 13.40
C ILE A 247 6.04 6.07 12.76
N MET A 248 6.09 6.06 11.42
CA MET A 248 7.36 5.94 10.69
C MET A 248 8.34 7.06 11.07
N MET A 249 7.86 8.31 11.19
CA MET A 249 8.67 9.44 11.62
C MET A 249 9.19 9.28 13.06
N CYS A 250 8.35 8.79 13.98
CA CYS A 250 8.77 8.51 15.35
C CYS A 250 9.82 7.38 15.42
N CYS A 251 9.66 6.30 14.63
CA CYS A 251 10.65 5.22 14.52
C CYS A 251 11.97 5.73 13.92
N PHE A 252 11.90 6.56 12.89
CA PHE A 252 13.06 7.21 12.29
C PHE A 252 13.83 8.08 13.32
N ALA A 253 13.09 8.83 14.15
CA ALA A 253 13.64 9.61 15.25
C ALA A 253 14.06 8.79 16.49
N ASN A 254 13.96 7.45 16.43
CA ASN A 254 14.21 6.52 17.53
C ASN A 254 13.36 6.78 18.80
N ASN A 255 12.16 7.32 18.63
CA ASN A 255 11.26 7.66 19.74
C ASN A 255 10.07 6.69 19.80
N LEU A 256 10.33 5.48 20.29
CA LEU A 256 9.29 4.46 20.50
C LEU A 256 8.26 4.86 21.57
N ILE A 257 8.65 5.71 22.53
CA ILE A 257 7.74 6.23 23.55
C ILE A 257 6.62 7.06 22.88
N ALA A 258 6.97 7.89 21.88
CA ALA A 258 5.98 8.65 21.12
C ALA A 258 5.01 7.74 20.36
N VAL A 259 5.49 6.63 19.79
CA VAL A 259 4.63 5.62 19.13
C VAL A 259 3.65 5.02 20.14
N ALA A 260 4.12 4.62 21.33
CA ALA A 260 3.27 4.05 22.37
C ALA A 260 2.23 5.05 22.90
N ILE A 261 2.63 6.31 23.14
CA ILE A 261 1.71 7.38 23.54
C ILE A 261 0.65 7.63 22.47
N PHE A 262 1.05 7.70 21.20
CA PHE A 262 0.13 7.86 20.08
C PHE A 262 -0.88 6.71 19.99
N ALA A 263 -0.41 5.47 20.11
CA ALA A 263 -1.25 4.28 20.15
C ALA A 263 -2.26 4.33 21.31
N CYS A 264 -1.83 4.72 22.50
CA CYS A 264 -2.69 4.88 23.67
C CYS A 264 -3.77 5.95 23.46
N PHE A 265 -3.40 7.13 22.94
CA PHE A 265 -4.38 8.18 22.64
C PHE A 265 -5.41 7.72 21.62
N LYS A 266 -4.98 6.97 20.60
CA LYS A 266 -5.86 6.43 19.57
C LYS A 266 -6.89 5.44 20.16
N MET A 267 -6.45 4.55 21.05
CA MET A 267 -7.35 3.62 21.75
C MET A 267 -8.30 4.36 22.70
N LEU A 268 -7.80 5.36 23.44
CA LEU A 268 -8.61 6.17 24.36
C LEU A 268 -9.72 6.95 23.63
N ALA A 269 -9.41 7.54 22.48
CA ALA A 269 -10.38 8.30 21.68
C ALA A 269 -11.57 7.45 21.19
N ARG A 270 -11.40 6.12 21.10
CA ARG A 270 -12.44 5.18 20.67
C ARG A 270 -12.91 4.22 21.77
N PHE A 271 -12.59 4.51 23.03
CA PHE A 271 -12.89 3.63 24.17
C PHE A 271 -14.36 3.16 24.22
N LYS A 272 -15.32 4.07 24.00
CA LYS A 272 -16.76 3.73 24.00
C LYS A 272 -17.14 2.73 22.91
N GLN A 273 -16.44 2.73 21.79
CA GLN A 273 -16.76 1.84 20.66
C GLN A 273 -16.22 0.41 20.90
N PHE A 274 -15.28 0.23 21.83
CA PHE A 274 -14.83 -1.11 22.26
C PHE A 274 -15.85 -1.85 23.14
N GLU A 275 -16.93 -1.18 23.57
CA GLU A 275 -18.03 -1.85 24.28
C GLU A 275 -18.77 -2.85 23.37
N ASP A 276 -18.78 -2.59 22.06
CA ASP A 276 -19.20 -3.57 21.06
C ASP A 276 -18.01 -4.48 20.72
N LYS A 277 -18.16 -5.78 21.02
CA LYS A 277 -17.13 -6.78 20.80
C LYS A 277 -16.74 -6.90 19.33
N SER A 278 -17.71 -6.88 18.41
CA SER A 278 -17.45 -7.06 16.98
C SER A 278 -16.70 -5.87 16.41
N TYR A 279 -17.09 -4.66 16.79
CA TYR A 279 -16.36 -3.45 16.44
C TYR A 279 -14.97 -3.39 17.10
N GLY A 280 -14.86 -3.85 18.35
CA GLY A 280 -13.61 -3.93 19.08
C GLY A 280 -12.57 -4.81 18.38
N ASP A 281 -12.96 -6.02 17.97
CA ASP A 281 -12.10 -6.97 17.25
C ASP A 281 -11.68 -6.41 15.87
N TYR A 282 -12.63 -5.87 15.10
CA TYR A 282 -12.38 -5.20 13.82
C TYR A 282 -11.34 -4.07 13.95
N TYR A 283 -11.56 -3.16 14.91
CA TYR A 283 -10.70 -2.00 15.10
C TYR A 283 -9.32 -2.39 15.63
N LEU A 284 -9.24 -3.34 16.58
CA LEU A 284 -7.98 -3.80 17.16
C LEU A 284 -7.10 -4.45 16.09
N LEU A 285 -7.66 -5.36 15.29
CA LEU A 285 -6.94 -6.06 14.25
C LEU A 285 -6.36 -5.08 13.21
N GLY A 286 -7.19 -4.14 12.74
CA GLY A 286 -6.76 -3.15 11.75
C GLY A 286 -5.60 -2.28 12.24
N ASN A 287 -5.65 -1.86 13.51
CA ASN A 287 -4.56 -1.09 14.10
C ASN A 287 -3.30 -1.90 14.29
N LEU A 288 -3.42 -3.15 14.75
CA LEU A 288 -2.26 -3.99 15.01
C LEU A 288 -1.48 -4.26 13.72
N VAL A 289 -2.18 -4.61 12.63
CA VAL A 289 -1.55 -4.80 11.31
C VAL A 289 -0.95 -3.49 10.81
N SER A 290 -1.70 -2.39 10.87
CA SER A 290 -1.23 -1.07 10.42
C SER A 290 0.02 -0.60 11.16
N PHE A 291 0.04 -0.73 12.49
CA PHE A 291 1.14 -0.25 13.33
C PHE A 291 2.38 -1.15 13.17
N SER A 292 2.19 -2.46 13.12
CA SER A 292 3.30 -3.41 12.91
C SER A 292 4.02 -3.11 11.59
N CYS A 293 3.26 -2.94 10.50
CA CYS A 293 3.84 -2.57 9.20
C CYS A 293 4.53 -1.20 9.23
N ALA A 294 3.92 -0.18 9.85
CA ALA A 294 4.50 1.15 9.92
C ALA A 294 5.81 1.19 10.74
N ILE A 295 5.89 0.44 11.84
CA ILE A 295 7.11 0.34 12.65
C ILE A 295 8.23 -0.32 11.82
N LEU A 296 7.95 -1.44 11.15
CA LEU A 296 8.92 -2.13 10.30
C LEU A 296 9.43 -1.22 9.18
N LEU A 297 8.52 -0.54 8.47
CA LEU A 297 8.88 0.40 7.40
C LEU A 297 9.65 1.62 7.90
N GLY A 298 9.32 2.14 9.09
CA GLY A 298 10.02 3.26 9.71
C GLY A 298 11.47 2.93 10.06
N TYR A 299 11.71 1.75 10.63
CA TYR A 299 13.07 1.27 10.90
C TYR A 299 13.84 0.92 9.63
N PHE A 300 13.15 0.36 8.62
CA PHE A 300 13.75 0.15 7.31
C PHE A 300 14.21 1.48 6.70
N LEU A 301 13.43 2.55 6.78
CA LEU A 301 13.87 3.89 6.34
C LEU A 301 15.08 4.38 7.13
N LYS A 302 15.05 4.26 8.45
CA LYS A 302 16.18 4.66 9.29
C LYS A 302 17.48 3.97 8.85
N PHE A 303 17.37 2.68 8.53
CA PHE A 303 18.46 1.87 8.02
C PHE A 303 18.96 2.33 6.64
N VAL A 304 18.05 2.61 5.70
CA VAL A 304 18.37 3.13 4.36
C VAL A 304 19.18 4.43 4.41
N TRP A 305 18.91 5.28 5.41
CA TRP A 305 19.62 6.53 5.64
C TRP A 305 20.91 6.39 6.46
N GLY A 306 21.33 5.16 6.79
CA GLY A 306 22.60 4.88 7.47
C GLY A 306 22.62 5.26 8.95
N PHE A 307 21.46 5.46 9.59
CA PHE A 307 21.39 5.73 11.03
C PHE A 307 21.41 4.42 11.84
N GLU A 308 22.15 4.40 12.95
CA GLU A 308 22.26 3.23 13.82
C GLU A 308 20.89 2.78 14.38
N LEU A 309 20.60 1.49 14.26
CA LEU A 309 19.45 0.84 14.87
C LEU A 309 19.73 0.60 16.37
N ASN A 310 19.51 1.63 17.19
CA ASN A 310 19.57 1.52 18.64
C ASN A 310 18.24 0.96 19.17
N PHE A 311 18.19 -0.35 19.38
CA PHE A 311 17.09 -1.06 20.03
C PHE A 311 17.12 -0.90 21.56
#